data_AF-A0A1F4PYC9-F1
#
_entry.id   AF-A0A1F4PYC9-F1
#
_cell.length_a   1.000
_cell.length_b   1.000
_cell.length_c   1.000
_cell.angle_alpha   90.00
_cell.angle_beta   90.00
_cell.angle_gamma   90.00
#
_symmetry.space_group_name_H-M   'P 1'
#
loop_
_entity.id
_entity.type
_entity.pdbx_description
1 polymer ?
#
loop_
_entity_poly.entity_id
_entity_poly.type
_entity_poly.pdbx_seq_one_letter_code
_entity_poly.pdbx_strand_id
1 'polypeptide(L)'
;MARVEGEVLPGGAASGHPARLLLLGLLPLVLLAGLVWLFLAKGTDLVGTSGAPPDALLKLQIERVTFASHQILATVRNVGPVEATVAQVMVNEALWQFSVSPEPTIPRLATATVAIPYPWVKGDPVEVKVVTSNGLTFTRNIEVATETPRPGAAAFGLFALLGTYVGVIPVFLGLLWFPFLRRVQERWFDFFLSLTAGLLVFLGVDALAEAFEVAGRLGGPFKGVALIVLGLAGSFLALVAIGRQLRGRDREGARARLALAYFVAVGIGLHNLGEGLAIGAAYALGEVALGAFLVLGFTIHNTTEGLAIVAPVTRDTARLGHLALLGLVAGGPTIVGTWIGAFTYSEPWALLFLSVGAGAIFQVVYEIARFRAADGSVLAGLARPRNLLGLLAGFLIMYATGFLVAR
;
A
#
# COMPACT_ATOMS: atom_id res chain seq x y z
N MET A 1 40.24 -15.24 -62.40
CA MET A 1 39.26 -14.41 -63.13
C MET A 1 37.90 -14.63 -62.49
N ALA A 2 37.08 -13.58 -62.47
CA ALA A 2 35.72 -13.47 -61.88
C ALA A 2 35.65 -13.25 -60.36
N ARG A 3 35.83 -11.98 -60.01
CA ARG A 3 35.47 -11.33 -58.75
C ARG A 3 33.95 -11.11 -58.79
N VAL A 4 33.20 -11.65 -57.83
CA VAL A 4 31.78 -11.33 -57.65
C VAL A 4 31.72 -10.02 -56.88
N GLU A 5 31.36 -8.95 -57.57
CA GLU A 5 31.09 -7.65 -56.98
C GLU A 5 29.73 -7.71 -56.25
N GLY A 6 29.79 -7.78 -54.92
CA GLY A 6 28.66 -7.50 -54.07
C GLY A 6 28.45 -5.98 -54.02
N GLU A 7 27.33 -5.56 -54.60
CA GLU A 7 26.78 -4.21 -54.55
C GLU A 7 26.68 -3.74 -53.09
N VAL A 8 27.52 -2.76 -52.72
CA VAL A 8 27.38 -2.05 -51.45
C VAL A 8 26.21 -1.09 -51.61
N LEU A 9 25.03 -1.50 -51.13
CA LEU A 9 23.93 -0.57 -50.91
C LEU A 9 24.41 0.51 -49.91
N PRO A 10 24.40 1.81 -50.26
CA PRO A 10 24.70 2.83 -49.28
C PRO A 10 23.59 2.80 -48.24
N GLY A 11 23.93 2.35 -47.04
CA GLY A 11 23.12 2.56 -45.84
C GLY A 11 22.95 4.05 -45.69
N GLY A 12 21.82 4.56 -46.18
CA GLY A 12 21.35 5.91 -45.90
C GLY A 12 21.17 6.00 -44.39
N ALA A 13 22.20 6.49 -43.71
CA ALA A 13 22.07 7.04 -42.38
C ALA A 13 21.00 8.13 -42.50
N ALA A 14 19.78 7.81 -42.10
CA ALA A 14 18.74 8.80 -41.94
C ALA A 14 19.25 9.79 -40.89
N SER A 15 19.88 10.86 -41.34
CA SER A 15 20.07 12.10 -40.61
C SER A 15 18.70 12.74 -40.40
N GLY A 16 17.82 12.03 -39.69
CA GLY A 16 16.60 12.59 -39.16
C GLY A 16 17.03 13.64 -38.16
N HIS A 17 17.03 14.90 -38.59
CA HIS A 17 17.31 16.04 -37.72
C HIS A 17 16.55 15.85 -36.41
N PRO A 18 17.20 15.98 -35.24
CA PRO A 18 16.54 15.80 -33.94
C PRO A 18 15.27 16.65 -33.82
N ALA A 19 15.23 17.79 -34.53
CA ALA A 19 14.06 18.64 -34.69
C ALA A 19 12.85 17.95 -35.36
N ARG A 20 13.05 17.11 -36.39
CA ARG A 20 11.97 16.36 -37.06
C ARG A 20 11.43 15.24 -36.17
N LEU A 21 12.30 14.58 -35.40
CA LEU A 21 11.89 13.59 -34.39
C LEU A 21 11.15 14.24 -33.22
N LEU A 22 11.61 15.40 -32.74
CA LEU A 22 10.92 16.21 -31.75
C LEU A 22 9.56 16.72 -32.26
N LEU A 23 9.49 17.21 -33.49
CA LEU A 23 8.24 17.66 -34.11
C LEU A 23 7.26 16.50 -34.28
N LEU A 24 7.71 15.33 -34.75
CA LEU A 24 6.86 14.14 -34.86
C LEU A 24 6.43 13.59 -33.49
N GLY A 25 7.28 13.72 -32.46
CA GLY A 25 6.95 13.35 -31.08
C GLY A 25 6.00 14.33 -30.38
N LEU A 26 6.10 15.63 -30.68
CA LEU A 26 5.26 16.68 -30.10
C LEU A 26 3.94 16.86 -30.85
N LEU A 27 3.87 16.52 -32.15
CA LEU A 27 2.65 16.69 -32.96
C LEU A 27 1.43 15.98 -32.36
N PRO A 28 1.49 14.71 -31.90
CA PRO A 28 0.35 14.08 -31.20
C PRO A 28 -0.06 14.83 -29.92
N LEU A 29 0.89 15.40 -29.17
CA LEU A 29 0.62 16.16 -27.95
C LEU A 29 -0.03 17.51 -28.26
N VAL A 30 0.41 18.20 -29.31
CA VAL A 30 -0.19 19.47 -29.77
C VAL A 30 -1.61 19.24 -30.31
N LEU A 31 -1.81 18.18 -31.10
CA LEU A 31 -3.14 17.80 -31.60
C LEU A 31 -4.07 17.40 -30.44
N LEU A 32 -3.57 16.64 -29.46
CA LEU A 32 -4.33 16.31 -28.26
C LEU A 32 -4.67 17.56 -27.45
N ALA A 33 -3.72 18.48 -27.26
CA ALA A 33 -3.95 19.75 -26.57
C ALA A 33 -5.00 20.60 -27.29
N GLY A 34 -4.98 20.64 -28.62
CA GLY A 34 -5.99 21.31 -29.44
C GLY A 34 -7.38 20.67 -29.31
N LEU A 35 -7.46 19.34 -29.27
CA LEU A 35 -8.72 18.61 -29.09
C LEU A 35 -9.30 18.76 -27.68
N VAL A 36 -8.44 18.72 -26.65
CA VAL A 36 -8.80 19.01 -25.25
C VAL A 36 -9.26 20.45 -25.12
N TRP A 37 -8.55 21.41 -25.70
CA TRP A 37 -8.95 22.82 -25.70
C TRP A 37 -10.30 23.02 -26.39
N LEU A 38 -10.52 22.39 -27.55
CA LEU A 38 -11.81 22.45 -28.26
C LEU A 38 -12.95 21.89 -27.40
N PHE A 39 -12.71 20.78 -26.72
CA PHE A 39 -13.69 20.18 -25.80
C PHE A 39 -13.96 21.06 -24.57
N LEU A 40 -12.92 21.65 -23.97
CA LEU A 40 -13.08 22.57 -22.84
C LEU A 40 -13.78 23.88 -23.24
N ALA A 41 -13.52 24.38 -24.45
CA ALA A 41 -14.08 25.64 -24.95
C ALA A 41 -15.56 25.51 -25.40
N LYS A 42 -15.93 24.36 -25.97
CA LYS A 42 -17.31 24.09 -26.43
C LYS A 42 -18.13 23.21 -25.46
N GLY A 43 -17.51 22.62 -24.45
CA GLY A 43 -18.18 21.82 -23.42
C GLY A 43 -19.07 20.71 -23.98
N THR A 44 -20.25 20.57 -23.39
CA THR A 44 -21.27 19.57 -23.79
C THR A 44 -21.95 19.87 -25.12
N ASP A 45 -21.76 21.05 -25.72
CA ASP A 45 -22.35 21.39 -27.03
C ASP A 45 -21.77 20.55 -28.17
N LEU A 46 -20.61 19.92 -27.97
CA LEU A 46 -19.99 18.97 -28.91
C LEU A 46 -20.62 17.57 -28.89
N VAL A 47 -21.26 17.17 -27.78
CA VAL A 47 -21.67 15.77 -27.53
C VAL A 47 -23.17 15.67 -27.18
N GLY A 48 -23.86 16.81 -27.03
CA GLY A 48 -25.20 16.88 -26.47
C GLY A 48 -25.15 16.86 -24.94
N THR A 49 -26.09 17.54 -24.30
CA THR A 49 -26.21 17.53 -22.84
C THR A 49 -26.54 16.12 -22.37
N SER A 50 -25.66 15.56 -21.53
CA SER A 50 -25.98 14.35 -20.80
C SER A 50 -27.14 14.68 -19.87
N GLY A 51 -28.29 14.06 -20.10
CA GLY A 51 -29.54 14.27 -19.34
C GLY A 51 -29.52 13.74 -17.90
N ALA A 52 -28.34 13.59 -17.29
CA ALA A 52 -28.26 13.26 -15.87
C ALA A 52 -28.63 14.51 -15.07
N PRO A 53 -29.61 14.45 -14.15
CA PRO A 53 -29.93 15.57 -13.30
C PRO A 53 -28.67 16.02 -12.53
N PRO A 54 -28.44 17.33 -12.35
CA PRO A 54 -27.27 17.86 -11.62
C PRO A 54 -27.07 17.20 -10.25
N ASP A 55 -28.17 16.80 -9.62
CA ASP A 55 -28.23 16.09 -8.34
C ASP A 55 -27.47 14.76 -8.38
N ALA A 56 -27.57 14.00 -9.49
CA ALA A 56 -26.88 12.72 -9.65
C ALA A 56 -25.35 12.86 -9.73
N LEU A 57 -24.85 14.09 -9.90
CA LEU A 57 -23.43 14.40 -9.95
C LEU A 57 -22.88 14.80 -8.57
N LEU A 58 -23.71 15.15 -7.59
CA LEU A 58 -23.23 15.48 -6.25
C LEU A 58 -22.73 14.22 -5.55
N LYS A 59 -21.49 14.30 -5.06
CA LYS A 59 -20.89 13.23 -4.28
C LYS A 59 -20.05 13.84 -3.17
N LEU A 60 -20.54 13.74 -1.94
CA LEU A 60 -19.75 14.04 -0.75
C LEU A 60 -19.25 12.73 -0.13
N GLN A 61 -18.03 12.77 0.38
CA GLN A 61 -17.43 11.68 1.13
C GLN A 61 -17.03 12.20 2.50
N ILE A 62 -17.50 11.56 3.56
CA ILE A 62 -17.04 11.84 4.94
C ILE A 62 -15.74 11.04 5.13
N GLU A 63 -14.60 11.70 4.99
CA GLU A 63 -13.27 11.08 4.99
C GLU A 63 -12.81 10.69 6.40
N ARG A 64 -13.16 11.51 7.39
CA ARG A 64 -12.71 11.33 8.77
C ARG A 64 -13.73 11.91 9.74
N VAL A 65 -14.01 11.19 10.82
CA VAL A 65 -14.79 11.70 11.96
C VAL A 65 -13.89 11.67 13.17
N THR A 66 -13.69 12.83 13.80
CA THR A 66 -12.89 12.95 15.01
C THR A 66 -13.76 13.33 16.19
N PHE A 67 -13.46 12.71 17.33
CA PHE A 67 -14.17 12.90 18.58
C PHE A 67 -13.29 13.72 19.51
N ALA A 68 -13.76 14.90 19.88
CA ALA A 68 -13.16 15.77 20.87
C ALA A 68 -14.15 15.96 22.03
N SER A 69 -13.70 16.43 23.20
CA SER A 69 -14.59 16.66 24.33
C SER A 69 -15.83 17.48 23.93
N HIS A 70 -17.02 16.86 24.07
CA HIS A 70 -18.34 17.41 23.71
C HIS A 70 -18.52 17.88 22.26
N GLN A 71 -17.71 17.37 21.32
CA GLN A 71 -17.77 17.76 19.92
C GLN A 71 -17.39 16.62 18.97
N ILE A 72 -18.08 16.55 17.83
CA ILE A 72 -17.72 15.72 16.68
C ILE A 72 -17.26 16.66 15.56
N LEU A 73 -16.12 16.36 14.93
CA LEU A 73 -15.67 17.05 13.73
C LEU A 73 -15.61 16.05 12.58
N ALA A 74 -16.43 16.28 11.55
CA ALA A 74 -16.45 15.46 10.34
C ALA A 74 -15.75 16.20 9.18
N THR A 75 -14.68 15.62 8.65
CA THR A 75 -14.01 16.11 7.43
C THR A 75 -14.74 15.56 6.21
N VAL A 76 -15.28 16.46 5.40
CA VAL A 76 -16.07 16.12 4.21
C VAL A 76 -15.34 16.59 2.97
N ARG A 77 -15.18 15.71 1.97
CA ARG A 77 -14.64 16.04 0.65
C ARG A 77 -15.73 15.96 -0.41
N ASN A 78 -15.72 16.93 -1.32
CA ASN A 78 -16.49 16.83 -2.55
C ASN A 78 -15.73 16.02 -3.61
N VAL A 79 -16.21 14.82 -3.91
CA VAL A 79 -15.67 13.91 -4.93
C VAL A 79 -16.50 13.93 -6.22
N GLY A 80 -17.55 14.77 -6.28
CA GLY A 80 -18.38 15.01 -7.46
C GLY A 80 -17.76 16.05 -8.41
N PRO A 81 -18.23 16.12 -9.67
CA PRO A 81 -17.79 17.15 -10.62
C PRO A 81 -18.37 18.55 -10.35
N VAL A 82 -19.45 18.66 -9.58
CA VAL A 82 -20.16 19.92 -9.28
C VAL A 82 -19.97 20.31 -7.82
N GLU A 83 -20.09 21.61 -7.49
CA GLU A 83 -20.03 22.09 -6.12
C GLU A 83 -21.18 21.56 -5.26
N ALA A 84 -20.94 21.35 -3.97
CA ALA A 84 -21.90 20.77 -3.04
C ALA A 84 -22.04 21.62 -1.78
N THR A 85 -23.25 22.01 -1.42
CA THR A 85 -23.51 22.81 -0.22
C THR A 85 -24.09 21.94 0.89
N VAL A 86 -23.43 21.91 2.05
CA VAL A 86 -23.93 21.27 3.27
C VAL A 86 -25.04 22.13 3.87
N ALA A 87 -26.25 21.57 4.04
CA ALA A 87 -27.42 22.28 4.52
C ALA A 87 -27.89 21.80 5.89
N GLN A 88 -27.78 20.50 6.18
CA GLN A 88 -28.15 19.93 7.48
C GLN A 88 -27.20 18.81 7.88
N VAL A 89 -27.15 18.53 9.18
CA VAL A 89 -26.38 17.44 9.76
C VAL A 89 -27.25 16.72 10.77
N MET A 90 -27.20 15.39 10.74
CA MET A 90 -27.86 14.52 11.69
C MET A 90 -26.83 13.66 12.40
N VAL A 91 -27.05 13.43 13.70
CA VAL A 91 -26.29 12.48 14.50
C VAL A 91 -27.30 11.52 15.15
N ASN A 92 -27.18 10.22 14.87
CA ASN A 92 -28.12 9.19 15.32
C ASN A 92 -29.60 9.55 15.03
N GLU A 93 -29.89 9.90 13.77
CA GLU A 93 -31.21 10.31 13.26
C GLU A 93 -31.79 11.62 13.83
N ALA A 94 -31.09 12.31 14.73
CA ALA A 94 -31.50 13.62 15.24
C ALA A 94 -30.82 14.76 14.48
N LEU A 95 -31.56 15.82 14.15
CA LEU A 95 -30.98 17.05 13.60
C LEU A 95 -30.20 17.80 14.69
N TRP A 96 -29.00 18.26 14.34
CA TRP A 96 -28.13 19.02 15.25
C TRP A 96 -27.67 20.34 14.65
N GLN A 97 -27.36 21.29 15.53
CA GLN A 97 -26.64 22.50 15.11
C GLN A 97 -25.24 22.11 14.63
N PHE A 98 -24.71 22.85 13.66
CA PHE A 98 -23.38 22.62 13.13
C PHE A 98 -22.77 23.92 12.61
N SER A 99 -21.46 23.94 12.44
CA SER A 99 -20.75 24.95 11.68
C SER A 99 -19.86 24.29 10.63
N VAL A 100 -19.63 24.97 9.51
CA VAL A 100 -18.77 24.47 8.43
C VAL A 100 -17.63 25.45 8.21
N SER A 101 -16.40 24.93 8.13
CA SER A 101 -15.21 25.71 7.82
C SER A 101 -14.43 25.06 6.66
N PRO A 102 -13.93 25.82 5.67
CA PRO A 102 -13.97 27.28 5.57
C PRO A 102 -15.36 27.84 5.21
N GLU A 103 -16.11 27.15 4.35
CA GLU A 103 -17.45 27.58 3.89
C GLU A 103 -18.37 26.35 3.69
N PRO A 104 -19.71 26.51 3.78
CA PRO A 104 -20.67 25.42 3.58
C PRO A 104 -20.71 24.85 2.16
N THR A 105 -20.38 25.66 1.15
CA THR A 105 -20.27 25.24 -0.25
C THR A 105 -18.87 24.73 -0.52
N ILE A 106 -18.77 23.47 -0.88
CA ILE A 106 -17.52 22.74 -1.07
C ILE A 106 -17.27 22.59 -2.58
N PRO A 107 -16.28 23.30 -3.15
CA PRO A 107 -15.89 23.11 -4.55
C PRO A 107 -15.40 21.68 -4.82
N ARG A 108 -15.37 21.29 -6.10
CA ARG A 108 -14.84 19.99 -6.52
C ARG A 108 -13.44 19.74 -5.95
N LEU A 109 -13.23 18.56 -5.35
CA LEU A 109 -12.01 18.09 -4.67
C LEU A 109 -11.62 18.86 -3.40
N ALA A 110 -12.33 19.94 -3.05
CA ALA A 110 -12.10 20.66 -1.80
C ALA A 110 -12.63 19.86 -0.61
N THR A 111 -12.11 20.22 0.57
CA THR A 111 -12.52 19.66 1.86
C THR A 111 -13.06 20.76 2.76
N ALA A 112 -14.04 20.41 3.58
CA ALA A 112 -14.54 21.25 4.65
C ALA A 112 -14.68 20.43 5.94
N THR A 113 -14.57 21.09 7.08
CA THR A 113 -14.79 20.51 8.40
C THR A 113 -16.16 20.93 8.91
N VAL A 114 -17.00 19.93 9.18
CA VAL A 114 -18.33 20.08 9.77
C VAL A 114 -18.19 19.82 11.26
N ALA A 115 -18.35 20.87 12.06
CA ALA A 115 -18.22 20.84 13.52
C ALA A 115 -19.61 20.75 14.17
N ILE A 116 -19.82 19.72 14.99
CA ILE A 116 -21.10 19.37 15.60
C ILE A 116 -20.91 19.34 17.13
N PRO A 117 -21.51 20.25 17.91
CA PRO A 117 -21.44 20.25 19.37
C PRO A 117 -22.33 19.14 19.95
N TYR A 118 -21.84 17.89 19.82
CA TYR A 118 -22.56 16.70 20.23
C TYR A 118 -21.88 16.04 21.45
N PRO A 119 -22.61 15.78 22.55
CA PRO A 119 -22.08 15.13 23.75
C PRO A 119 -22.02 13.61 23.57
N TRP A 120 -21.10 13.13 22.73
CA TRP A 120 -20.91 11.69 22.51
C TRP A 120 -20.41 10.99 23.79
N VAL A 121 -20.72 9.70 23.89
CA VAL A 121 -20.30 8.83 24.97
C VAL A 121 -19.27 7.84 24.44
N LYS A 122 -18.18 7.65 25.18
CA LYS A 122 -17.13 6.70 24.81
C LYS A 122 -17.69 5.28 24.77
N GLY A 123 -17.48 4.59 23.66
CA GLY A 123 -17.93 3.21 23.46
C GLY A 123 -19.22 3.09 22.66
N ASP A 124 -20.01 4.17 22.56
CA ASP A 124 -21.29 4.13 21.86
C ASP A 124 -21.11 4.23 20.34
N PRO A 125 -21.97 3.57 19.55
CA PRO A 125 -22.00 3.75 18.12
C PRO A 125 -22.56 5.14 17.76
N VAL A 126 -21.99 5.74 16.73
CA VAL A 126 -22.38 7.07 16.24
C VAL A 126 -22.52 7.04 14.72
N GLU A 127 -23.70 7.39 14.23
CA GLU A 127 -23.95 7.67 12.82
C GLU A 127 -23.91 9.18 12.61
N VAL A 128 -23.04 9.65 11.70
CA VAL A 128 -23.02 11.04 11.22
C VAL A 128 -23.55 11.08 9.79
N LYS A 129 -24.60 11.86 9.57
CA LYS A 129 -25.25 12.01 8.26
C LYS A 129 -25.25 13.48 7.84
N VAL A 130 -24.68 13.76 6.68
CA VAL A 130 -24.60 15.08 6.07
C VAL A 130 -25.65 15.17 4.97
N VAL A 131 -26.47 16.21 5.00
CA VAL A 131 -27.53 16.47 4.01
C VAL A 131 -27.18 17.72 3.22
N THR A 132 -27.20 17.61 1.89
CA THR A 132 -26.94 18.74 0.99
C THR A 132 -28.18 19.63 0.81
N SER A 133 -28.01 20.83 0.25
CA SER A 133 -29.10 21.78 -0.03
C SER A 133 -30.20 21.24 -0.95
N ASN A 134 -29.90 20.22 -1.75
CA ASN A 134 -30.88 19.53 -2.60
C ASN A 134 -31.41 18.21 -1.99
N GLY A 135 -31.12 17.94 -0.72
CA GLY A 135 -31.69 16.82 0.04
C GLY A 135 -30.99 15.48 -0.11
N LEU A 136 -29.82 15.41 -0.77
CA LEU A 136 -29.03 14.17 -0.82
C LEU A 136 -28.31 13.94 0.51
N THR A 137 -28.27 12.68 0.94
CA THR A 137 -27.70 12.29 2.23
C THR A 137 -26.44 11.45 2.06
N PHE A 138 -25.42 11.76 2.84
CA PHE A 138 -24.16 11.02 2.90
C PHE A 138 -23.86 10.64 4.34
N THR A 139 -23.69 9.35 4.60
CA THR A 139 -23.64 8.81 5.96
C THR A 139 -22.28 8.16 6.24
N ARG A 140 -21.79 8.31 7.48
CA ARG A 140 -20.66 7.57 8.02
C ARG A 140 -21.06 6.97 9.37
N ASN A 141 -20.85 5.67 9.49
CA ASN A 141 -21.04 4.92 10.73
C ASN A 141 -19.71 4.77 11.45
N ILE A 142 -19.73 4.99 12.76
CA ILE A 142 -18.63 4.74 13.68
C ILE A 142 -19.17 3.74 14.69
N GLU A 143 -18.59 2.55 14.71
CA GLU A 143 -19.08 1.46 15.58
C GLU A 143 -18.82 1.75 17.07
N VAL A 144 -17.68 2.39 17.37
CA VAL A 144 -17.25 2.66 18.74
C VAL A 144 -16.65 4.06 18.80
N ALA A 145 -17.38 5.02 19.37
CA ALA A 145 -16.86 6.36 19.55
C ALA A 145 -15.72 6.38 20.59
N THR A 146 -14.56 6.86 20.18
CA THR A 146 -13.39 7.04 21.05
C THR A 146 -12.74 8.37 20.78
N GLU A 147 -12.24 9.04 21.84
CA GLU A 147 -11.52 10.30 21.68
C GLU A 147 -10.36 10.13 20.68
N THR A 148 -10.34 10.97 19.65
CA THR A 148 -9.32 10.87 18.62
C THR A 148 -7.97 11.31 19.19
N PRO A 149 -6.92 10.48 19.08
CA PRO A 149 -5.60 10.84 19.59
C PRO A 149 -5.08 12.15 18.98
N ARG A 150 -4.74 13.11 19.84
CA ARG A 150 -4.08 14.35 19.42
C ARG A 150 -2.56 14.13 19.33
N PRO A 151 -1.87 14.72 18.34
CA PRO A 151 -0.42 14.69 18.29
C PRO A 151 0.19 15.21 19.59
N GLY A 152 0.98 14.39 20.25
CA GLY A 152 1.62 14.69 21.53
C GLY A 152 2.54 13.56 21.98
N ALA A 153 3.49 13.83 22.87
CA ALA A 153 4.53 12.87 23.25
C ALA A 153 3.97 11.51 23.73
N ALA A 154 2.88 11.54 24.51
CA ALA A 154 2.19 10.34 24.97
C ALA A 154 1.58 9.53 23.81
N ALA A 155 0.93 10.19 22.85
CA ALA A 155 0.35 9.52 21.68
C ALA A 155 1.44 8.94 20.77
N PHE A 156 2.51 9.69 20.49
CA PHE A 156 3.67 9.18 19.74
C PHE A 156 4.30 7.97 20.43
N GLY A 157 4.45 8.02 21.76
CA GLY A 157 4.96 6.89 22.56
C GLY A 157 4.07 5.67 22.50
N LEU A 158 2.74 5.84 22.61
CA LEU A 158 1.77 4.74 22.50
C LEU A 158 1.83 4.06 21.13
N PHE A 159 1.80 4.82 20.04
CA PHE A 159 1.88 4.26 18.69
C PHE A 159 3.24 3.64 18.41
N ALA A 160 4.33 4.20 18.95
CA ALA A 160 5.64 3.57 18.87
C ALA A 160 5.70 2.22 19.61
N LEU A 161 5.09 2.13 20.79
CA LEU A 161 4.97 0.88 21.53
C LEU A 161 4.15 -0.14 20.74
N LEU A 162 3.05 0.29 20.13
CA LEU A 162 2.19 -0.56 19.30
C LEU A 162 2.94 -1.09 18.07
N GLY A 163 3.62 -0.22 17.32
CA GLY A 163 4.45 -0.61 16.18
C GLY A 163 5.64 -1.49 16.58
N THR A 164 6.19 -1.29 17.80
CA THR A 164 7.22 -2.16 18.35
C THR A 164 6.67 -3.56 18.67
N TYR A 165 5.47 -3.62 19.26
CA TYR A 165 4.80 -4.87 19.62
C TYR A 165 4.38 -5.69 18.40
N VAL A 166 3.93 -5.04 17.33
CA VAL A 166 3.43 -5.69 16.11
C VAL A 166 4.53 -5.97 15.10
N GLY A 167 5.46 -5.04 14.91
CA GLY A 167 6.50 -5.16 13.87
C GLY A 167 7.82 -5.64 14.43
N VAL A 168 8.40 -4.88 15.35
CA VAL A 168 9.78 -5.10 15.82
C VAL A 168 9.90 -6.43 16.57
N ILE A 169 9.15 -6.62 17.65
CA ILE A 169 9.24 -7.82 18.50
C ILE A 169 8.99 -9.10 17.68
N PRO A 170 7.91 -9.21 16.88
CA PRO A 170 7.60 -10.44 16.16
C PRO A 170 8.64 -10.77 15.11
N VAL A 171 9.11 -9.80 14.33
CA VAL A 171 10.21 -10.01 13.38
C VAL A 171 11.44 -10.57 14.11
N PHE A 172 11.82 -9.98 15.25
CA PHE A 172 12.93 -10.46 16.07
C PHE A 172 12.71 -11.88 16.61
N LEU A 173 11.49 -12.21 17.04
CA LEU A 173 11.12 -13.59 17.41
C LEU A 173 11.31 -14.52 16.22
N GLY A 174 10.91 -14.11 15.03
CA GLY A 174 11.15 -14.83 13.78
C GLY A 174 12.63 -15.07 13.47
N LEU A 175 13.51 -14.12 13.79
CA LEU A 175 14.97 -14.32 13.64
C LEU A 175 15.52 -15.41 14.57
N LEU A 176 14.82 -15.76 15.66
CA LEU A 176 15.22 -16.84 16.57
C LEU A 176 15.14 -18.24 15.93
N TRP A 177 14.55 -18.37 14.74
CA TRP A 177 14.66 -19.60 13.94
C TRP A 177 16.07 -19.79 13.33
N PHE A 178 16.93 -18.79 13.36
CA PHE A 178 18.28 -18.87 12.78
C PHE A 178 19.10 -20.07 13.29
N PRO A 179 19.27 -20.33 14.61
CA PRO A 179 20.06 -21.47 15.09
C PRO A 179 19.46 -22.82 14.68
N PHE A 180 18.13 -22.93 14.60
CA PHE A 180 17.45 -24.11 14.11
C PHE A 180 17.75 -24.34 12.63
N LEU A 181 17.59 -23.32 11.79
CA LEU A 181 17.86 -23.41 10.36
C LEU A 181 19.32 -23.70 10.03
N ARG A 182 20.27 -23.25 10.87
CA ARG A 182 21.69 -23.61 10.71
C ARG A 182 21.95 -25.12 10.81
N ARG A 183 21.11 -25.85 11.54
CA ARG A 183 21.22 -27.31 11.73
C ARG A 183 20.48 -28.11 10.66
N VAL A 184 19.64 -27.45 9.86
CA VAL A 184 18.90 -28.08 8.77
C VAL A 184 19.88 -28.57 7.70
N GLN A 185 19.66 -29.79 7.20
CA GLN A 185 20.50 -30.37 6.15
C GLN A 185 20.38 -29.58 4.84
N GLU A 186 21.45 -29.53 4.05
CA GLU A 186 21.52 -28.75 2.81
C GLU A 186 20.39 -29.09 1.83
N ARG A 187 19.98 -30.37 1.79
CA ARG A 187 18.87 -30.88 0.97
C ARG A 187 17.52 -30.18 1.19
N TRP A 188 17.33 -29.50 2.33
CA TRP A 188 16.11 -28.81 2.74
C TRP A 188 16.21 -27.29 2.64
N PHE A 189 17.39 -26.73 2.37
CA PHE A 189 17.54 -25.29 2.12
C PHE A 189 16.62 -24.83 0.98
N ASP A 190 16.50 -25.69 -0.04
CA ASP A 190 15.63 -25.52 -1.19
C ASP A 190 14.11 -25.59 -0.84
N PHE A 191 13.77 -26.32 0.21
CA PHE A 191 12.41 -26.28 0.75
C PHE A 191 12.14 -24.98 1.50
N PHE A 192 13.03 -24.54 2.39
CA PHE A 192 12.78 -23.39 3.27
C PHE A 192 12.72 -22.03 2.55
N LEU A 193 13.58 -21.74 1.56
CA LEU A 193 13.40 -20.49 0.78
C LEU A 193 12.11 -20.54 -0.07
N SER A 194 11.64 -21.73 -0.47
CA SER A 194 10.36 -21.88 -1.18
C SER A 194 9.18 -21.69 -0.23
N LEU A 195 9.28 -22.22 1.00
CA LEU A 195 8.37 -21.94 2.09
C LEU A 195 8.24 -20.43 2.29
N THR A 196 9.38 -19.74 2.42
CA THR A 196 9.43 -18.28 2.48
C THR A 196 8.75 -17.60 1.30
N ALA A 197 9.05 -18.01 0.07
CA ALA A 197 8.38 -17.44 -1.10
C ALA A 197 6.85 -17.64 -1.04
N GLY A 198 6.38 -18.78 -0.53
CA GLY A 198 4.96 -19.07 -0.34
C GLY A 198 4.30 -18.16 0.70
N LEU A 199 4.95 -17.98 1.85
CA LEU A 199 4.52 -17.03 2.89
C LEU A 199 4.37 -15.62 2.30
N LEU A 200 5.40 -15.15 1.60
CA LEU A 200 5.45 -13.82 1.00
C LEU A 200 4.43 -13.64 -0.15
N VAL A 201 4.19 -14.66 -0.98
CA VAL A 201 3.16 -14.58 -2.02
C VAL A 201 1.78 -14.36 -1.41
N PHE A 202 1.44 -15.10 -0.36
CA PHE A 202 0.17 -14.87 0.35
C PHE A 202 0.10 -13.44 0.87
N LEU A 203 1.17 -12.96 1.52
CA LEU A 203 1.24 -11.62 2.08
C LEU A 203 1.06 -10.51 1.03
N GLY A 204 1.69 -10.66 -0.14
CA GLY A 204 1.52 -9.73 -1.25
C GLY A 204 0.09 -9.72 -1.81
N VAL A 205 -0.59 -10.87 -1.80
CA VAL A 205 -2.01 -10.99 -2.20
C VAL A 205 -2.92 -10.33 -1.17
N ASP A 206 -2.64 -10.52 0.12
CA ASP A 206 -3.40 -9.94 1.23
C ASP A 206 -3.32 -8.40 1.20
N ALA A 207 -2.10 -7.85 1.08
CA ALA A 207 -1.88 -6.41 0.91
C ALA A 207 -2.59 -5.83 -0.33
N LEU A 208 -2.64 -6.61 -1.42
CA LEU A 208 -3.40 -6.22 -2.61
C LEU A 208 -4.92 -6.22 -2.36
N ALA A 209 -5.43 -7.23 -1.66
CA ALA A 209 -6.85 -7.31 -1.34
C ALA A 209 -7.28 -6.09 -0.48
N GLU A 210 -6.50 -5.76 0.54
CA GLU A 210 -6.73 -4.58 1.38
C GLU A 210 -6.65 -3.27 0.57
N ALA A 211 -5.67 -3.15 -0.34
CA ALA A 211 -5.59 -2.03 -1.25
C ALA A 211 -6.84 -1.91 -2.14
N PHE A 212 -7.38 -3.01 -2.67
CA PHE A 212 -8.62 -2.98 -3.45
C PHE A 212 -9.84 -2.58 -2.62
N GLU A 213 -9.90 -2.98 -1.35
CA GLU A 213 -10.96 -2.57 -0.44
C GLU A 213 -10.94 -1.06 -0.19
N VAL A 214 -9.76 -0.50 0.11
CA VAL A 214 -9.59 0.96 0.27
C VAL A 214 -9.91 1.69 -1.04
N ALA A 215 -9.51 1.16 -2.19
CA ALA A 215 -9.84 1.72 -3.49
C ALA A 215 -11.35 1.73 -3.78
N GLY A 216 -12.10 0.77 -3.23
CA GLY A 216 -13.56 0.73 -3.34
C GLY A 216 -14.27 1.83 -2.54
N ARG A 217 -13.64 2.32 -1.46
CA ARG A 217 -14.17 3.43 -0.63
C ARG A 217 -13.83 4.80 -1.21
N LEU A 218 -12.73 4.90 -1.95
CA LEU A 218 -12.27 6.13 -2.59
C LEU A 218 -13.26 6.66 -3.64
N GLY A 219 -13.60 7.94 -3.54
CA GLY A 219 -14.39 8.63 -4.55
C GLY A 219 -13.76 8.57 -5.96
N GLY A 220 -14.63 8.58 -6.98
CA GLY A 220 -14.27 8.40 -8.39
C GLY A 220 -13.10 9.22 -8.96
N PRO A 221 -12.78 10.45 -8.50
CA PRO A 221 -11.67 11.23 -9.06
C PRO A 221 -10.28 10.63 -8.87
N PHE A 222 -10.05 9.86 -7.80
CA PHE A 222 -8.72 9.38 -7.43
C PHE A 222 -8.25 8.14 -8.20
N LYS A 223 -9.15 7.52 -8.98
CA LYS A 223 -8.86 6.32 -9.78
C LYS A 223 -8.08 5.26 -8.98
N GLY A 224 -8.64 4.79 -7.87
CA GLY A 224 -7.96 3.92 -6.90
C GLY A 224 -7.15 2.77 -7.53
N VAL A 225 -7.73 2.03 -8.49
CA VAL A 225 -7.02 0.95 -9.19
C VAL A 225 -5.73 1.43 -9.89
N ALA A 226 -5.72 2.63 -10.46
CA ALA A 226 -4.52 3.20 -11.08
C ALA A 226 -3.44 3.53 -10.04
N LEU A 227 -3.83 3.99 -8.85
CA LEU A 227 -2.90 4.18 -7.73
C LEU A 227 -2.32 2.86 -7.23
N ILE A 228 -3.13 1.78 -7.21
CA ILE A 228 -2.65 0.43 -6.89
C ILE A 228 -1.56 0.01 -7.86
N VAL A 229 -1.86 0.07 -9.16
CA VAL A 229 -0.91 -0.30 -10.21
C VAL A 229 0.35 0.56 -10.14
N LEU A 230 0.21 1.87 -9.91
CA LEU A 230 1.34 2.78 -9.78
C LEU A 230 2.24 2.43 -8.59
N GLY A 231 1.65 2.21 -7.40
CA GLY A 231 2.38 1.85 -6.20
C GLY A 231 3.07 0.49 -6.32
N LEU A 232 2.34 -0.52 -6.81
CA LEU A 232 2.85 -1.88 -6.98
C LEU A 232 3.95 -1.94 -8.05
N ALA A 233 3.68 -1.46 -9.27
CA ALA A 233 4.65 -1.52 -10.35
C ALA A 233 5.84 -0.58 -10.07
N GLY A 234 5.57 0.60 -9.52
CA GLY A 234 6.59 1.58 -9.19
C GLY A 234 7.59 1.06 -8.16
N SER A 235 7.10 0.52 -7.04
CA SER A 235 7.97 -0.07 -6.00
C SER A 235 8.71 -1.31 -6.49
N PHE A 236 8.02 -2.22 -7.20
CA PHE A 236 8.64 -3.41 -7.77
C PHE A 236 9.80 -3.04 -8.72
N LEU A 237 9.55 -2.15 -9.68
CA LEU A 237 10.56 -1.74 -10.66
C LEU A 237 11.71 -0.95 -10.02
N ALA A 238 11.40 -0.07 -9.06
CA ALA A 238 12.42 0.69 -8.33
C ALA A 238 13.36 -0.25 -7.57
N LEU A 239 12.82 -1.22 -6.84
CA LEU A 239 13.62 -2.19 -6.08
C LEU A 239 14.41 -3.13 -7.01
N VAL A 240 13.85 -3.53 -8.16
CA VAL A 240 14.61 -4.26 -9.20
C VAL A 240 15.78 -3.41 -9.72
N ALA A 241 15.57 -2.12 -9.99
CA ALA A 241 16.62 -1.23 -10.49
C ALA A 241 17.75 -1.05 -9.46
N ILE A 242 17.39 -0.78 -8.20
CA ILE A 242 18.32 -0.68 -7.07
C ILE A 242 19.07 -2.00 -6.87
N GLY A 243 18.36 -3.13 -6.92
CA GLY A 243 18.92 -4.47 -6.83
C GLY A 243 19.92 -4.81 -7.93
N ARG A 244 19.73 -4.28 -9.14
CA ARG A 244 20.70 -4.44 -10.23
C ARG A 244 21.94 -3.59 -10.03
N GLN A 245 21.80 -2.35 -9.54
CA GLN A 245 22.92 -1.43 -9.32
C GLN A 245 23.82 -1.86 -8.17
N LEU A 246 23.25 -2.41 -7.09
CA LEU A 246 24.00 -2.83 -5.91
C LEU A 246 24.66 -4.21 -6.06
N ARG A 247 24.40 -4.94 -7.14
CA ARG A 247 25.01 -6.26 -7.39
C ARG A 247 26.43 -6.13 -7.92
N GLY A 248 27.38 -6.63 -7.13
CA GLY A 248 28.74 -6.91 -7.60
C GLY A 248 28.80 -8.13 -8.54
N ARG A 249 30.02 -8.48 -8.99
CA ARG A 249 30.25 -9.64 -9.88
C ARG A 249 30.01 -11.00 -9.20
N ASP A 250 30.05 -11.05 -7.88
CA ASP A 250 29.96 -12.27 -7.09
C ASP A 250 28.50 -12.57 -6.73
N ARG A 251 27.94 -13.64 -7.32
CA ARG A 251 26.50 -13.98 -7.24
C ARG A 251 26.17 -15.03 -6.18
N GLU A 252 27.18 -15.72 -5.65
CA GLU A 252 27.00 -16.92 -4.80
C GLU A 252 27.76 -16.87 -3.47
N GLY A 253 28.61 -15.85 -3.26
CA GLY A 253 29.35 -15.68 -2.00
C GLY A 253 28.48 -15.27 -0.80
N ALA A 254 29.06 -15.36 0.40
CA ALA A 254 28.42 -14.93 1.65
C ALA A 254 27.91 -13.47 1.61
N ARG A 255 28.61 -12.60 0.87
CA ARG A 255 28.19 -11.21 0.65
C ARG A 255 26.89 -11.12 -0.16
N ALA A 256 26.71 -11.98 -1.16
CA ALA A 256 25.50 -12.01 -1.97
C ALA A 256 24.29 -12.50 -1.16
N ARG A 257 24.49 -13.53 -0.32
CA ARG A 257 23.45 -14.03 0.61
C ARG A 257 23.06 -12.99 1.66
N LEU A 258 24.03 -12.28 2.24
CA LEU A 258 23.76 -11.17 3.16
C LEU A 258 23.02 -10.02 2.46
N ALA A 259 23.42 -9.65 1.24
CA ALA A 259 22.72 -8.66 0.45
C ALA A 259 21.27 -9.10 0.17
N LEU A 260 21.04 -10.37 -0.18
CA LEU A 260 19.70 -10.93 -0.35
C LEU A 260 18.87 -10.82 0.94
N ALA A 261 19.44 -11.15 2.11
CA ALA A 261 18.76 -10.97 3.39
C ALA A 261 18.38 -9.51 3.66
N TYR A 262 19.24 -8.54 3.33
CA TYR A 262 18.90 -7.11 3.43
C TYR A 262 17.81 -6.70 2.43
N PHE A 263 17.84 -7.21 1.20
CA PHE A 263 16.76 -6.96 0.23
C PHE A 263 15.42 -7.51 0.73
N VAL A 264 15.42 -8.73 1.27
CA VAL A 264 14.25 -9.33 1.91
C VAL A 264 13.76 -8.46 3.07
N ALA A 265 14.66 -8.04 3.98
CA ALA A 265 14.31 -7.19 5.11
C ALA A 265 13.78 -5.82 4.71
N VAL A 266 14.32 -5.20 3.66
CA VAL A 266 13.81 -3.91 3.14
C VAL A 266 12.42 -4.09 2.51
N GLY A 267 12.22 -5.14 1.73
CA GLY A 267 10.92 -5.39 1.10
C GLY A 267 9.82 -5.68 2.13
N ILE A 268 10.15 -6.48 3.15
CA ILE A 268 9.29 -6.70 4.32
C ILE A 268 9.06 -5.37 5.06
N GLY A 269 10.11 -4.61 5.36
CA GLY A 269 9.94 -3.32 6.04
C GLY A 269 9.03 -2.32 5.31
N LEU A 270 9.06 -2.29 3.98
CA LEU A 270 8.12 -1.48 3.20
C LEU A 270 6.68 -1.98 3.31
N HIS A 271 6.46 -3.28 3.48
CA HIS A 271 5.15 -3.85 3.76
C HIS A 271 4.68 -3.54 5.19
N ASN A 272 5.51 -3.75 6.21
CA ASN A 272 5.13 -3.49 7.60
C ASN A 272 4.92 -1.99 7.87
N LEU A 273 5.49 -1.10 7.04
CA LEU A 273 5.09 0.31 7.00
C LEU A 273 3.59 0.48 6.70
N GLY A 274 3.07 -0.28 5.73
CA GLY A 274 1.65 -0.32 5.37
C GLY A 274 0.78 -0.87 6.50
N GLU A 275 1.20 -1.97 7.14
CA GLU A 275 0.52 -2.53 8.33
C GLU A 275 0.43 -1.53 9.48
N GLY A 276 1.56 -0.86 9.78
CA GLY A 276 1.59 0.18 10.79
C GLY A 276 0.60 1.29 10.46
N LEU A 277 0.54 1.70 9.18
CA LEU A 277 -0.41 2.70 8.72
C LEU A 277 -1.86 2.24 8.90
N ALA A 278 -2.19 0.99 8.57
CA ALA A 278 -3.52 0.43 8.76
C ALA A 278 -3.92 0.40 10.25
N ILE A 279 -3.01 -0.01 11.13
CA ILE A 279 -3.23 0.02 12.59
C ILE A 279 -3.45 1.46 13.07
N GLY A 280 -2.56 2.38 12.72
CA GLY A 280 -2.67 3.78 13.12
C GLY A 280 -4.00 4.40 12.64
N ALA A 281 -4.39 4.08 11.40
CA ALA A 281 -5.64 4.52 10.81
C ALA A 281 -6.87 3.98 11.54
N ALA A 282 -6.91 2.69 11.84
CA ALA A 282 -8.01 2.05 12.56
C ALA A 282 -8.25 2.75 13.92
N TYR A 283 -7.19 3.04 14.67
CA TYR A 283 -7.29 3.80 15.93
C TYR A 283 -7.72 5.26 15.70
N ALA A 284 -7.23 5.91 14.64
CA ALA A 284 -7.60 7.29 14.30
C ALA A 284 -9.06 7.44 13.84
N LEU A 285 -9.63 6.39 13.25
CA LEU A 285 -11.00 6.32 12.75
C LEU A 285 -11.99 5.76 13.78
N GLY A 286 -11.52 5.33 14.96
CA GLY A 286 -12.38 4.73 15.99
C GLY A 286 -12.79 3.28 15.68
N GLU A 287 -12.14 2.62 14.72
CA GLU A 287 -12.39 1.24 14.31
C GLU A 287 -11.63 0.29 15.25
N VAL A 288 -11.98 0.29 16.54
CA VAL A 288 -11.22 -0.41 17.61
C VAL A 288 -11.17 -1.93 17.39
N ALA A 289 -12.29 -2.54 16.98
CA ALA A 289 -12.36 -3.98 16.70
C ALA A 289 -11.43 -4.35 15.54
N LEU A 290 -11.45 -3.56 14.45
CA LEU A 290 -10.53 -3.71 13.34
C LEU A 290 -9.07 -3.54 13.80
N GLY A 291 -8.77 -2.50 14.57
CA GLY A 291 -7.42 -2.26 15.09
C GLY A 291 -6.88 -3.43 15.93
N ALA A 292 -7.70 -4.02 16.79
CA ALA A 292 -7.31 -5.18 17.59
C ALA A 292 -7.08 -6.44 16.73
N PHE A 293 -7.96 -6.67 15.75
CA PHE A 293 -7.82 -7.76 14.80
C PHE A 293 -6.53 -7.64 13.97
N LEU A 294 -6.25 -6.44 13.45
CA LEU A 294 -5.02 -6.12 12.71
C LEU A 294 -3.79 -6.35 13.59
N VAL A 295 -3.78 -5.87 14.84
CA VAL A 295 -2.63 -6.08 15.76
C VAL A 295 -2.33 -7.57 15.98
N LEU A 296 -3.37 -8.39 16.21
CA LEU A 296 -3.20 -9.82 16.45
C LEU A 296 -2.75 -10.57 15.18
N GLY A 297 -3.46 -10.36 14.08
CA GLY A 297 -3.11 -10.92 12.77
C GLY A 297 -1.68 -10.52 12.38
N PHE A 298 -1.36 -9.24 12.56
CA PHE A 298 -0.06 -8.70 12.18
C PHE A 298 1.10 -9.12 13.08
N THR A 299 0.81 -9.50 14.32
CA THR A 299 1.85 -10.05 15.21
C THR A 299 2.21 -11.48 14.79
N ILE A 300 1.20 -12.29 14.42
CA ILE A 300 1.39 -13.70 14.07
C ILE A 300 2.17 -13.82 12.75
N HIS A 301 1.76 -13.11 11.70
CA HIS A 301 2.45 -13.21 10.42
C HIS A 301 3.89 -12.60 10.44
N ASN A 302 4.15 -11.50 11.14
CA ASN A 302 5.47 -10.87 11.27
C ASN A 302 6.48 -11.77 11.97
N THR A 303 6.00 -12.66 12.84
CA THR A 303 6.84 -13.73 13.40
C THR A 303 7.36 -14.69 12.32
N THR A 304 6.53 -15.01 11.33
CA THR A 304 6.94 -15.90 10.22
C THR A 304 7.87 -15.22 9.22
N GLU A 305 7.83 -13.89 9.13
CA GLU A 305 8.70 -13.11 8.26
C GLU A 305 10.17 -13.14 8.69
N GLY A 306 10.45 -13.24 9.98
CA GLY A 306 11.84 -13.38 10.45
C GLY A 306 12.52 -14.64 9.88
N LEU A 307 11.75 -15.70 9.60
CA LEU A 307 12.23 -16.90 8.88
C LEU A 307 12.72 -16.53 7.47
N ALA A 308 11.95 -15.69 6.77
CA ALA A 308 12.26 -15.22 5.42
C ALA A 308 13.58 -14.47 5.36
N ILE A 309 13.80 -13.60 6.34
CA ILE A 309 14.98 -12.74 6.45
C ILE A 309 16.24 -13.57 6.69
N VAL A 310 16.18 -14.55 7.60
CA VAL A 310 17.38 -15.32 7.97
C VAL A 310 17.69 -16.45 7.01
N ALA A 311 16.70 -16.98 6.28
CA ALA A 311 16.87 -18.14 5.39
C ALA A 311 18.07 -18.00 4.42
N PRO A 312 18.29 -16.85 3.73
CA PRO A 312 19.45 -16.66 2.87
C PRO A 312 20.80 -16.79 3.58
N VAL A 313 20.93 -16.42 4.86
CA VAL A 313 22.22 -16.31 5.57
C VAL A 313 22.51 -17.49 6.52
N THR A 314 21.67 -18.53 6.51
CA THR A 314 21.81 -19.71 7.39
C THR A 314 23.12 -20.48 7.23
N ARG A 315 23.82 -20.32 6.10
CA ARG A 315 25.11 -20.98 5.82
C ARG A 315 26.32 -20.13 6.16
N ASP A 316 26.10 -18.87 6.51
CA ASP A 316 27.17 -17.91 6.78
C ASP A 316 27.31 -17.62 8.27
N THR A 317 28.47 -17.09 8.66
CA THR A 317 28.64 -16.50 10.00
C THR A 317 28.01 -15.11 10.03
N ALA A 318 26.67 -15.05 10.11
CA ALA A 318 25.97 -13.80 10.35
C ALA A 318 26.35 -13.26 11.73
N ARG A 319 27.01 -12.10 11.77
CA ARG A 319 27.31 -11.40 13.03
C ARG A 319 26.00 -10.96 13.68
N LEU A 320 25.92 -11.00 15.01
CA LEU A 320 24.72 -10.57 15.75
C LEU A 320 24.27 -9.14 15.36
N GLY A 321 25.21 -8.23 15.07
CA GLY A 321 24.90 -6.88 14.60
C GLY A 321 24.14 -6.86 13.27
N HIS A 322 24.41 -7.80 12.35
CA HIS A 322 23.63 -7.90 11.11
C HIS A 322 22.22 -8.41 11.37
N LEU A 323 22.05 -9.41 12.25
CA LEU A 323 20.72 -9.89 12.63
C LEU A 323 19.89 -8.79 13.32
N ALA A 324 20.53 -8.01 14.21
CA ALA A 324 19.90 -6.86 14.84
C ALA A 324 19.45 -5.81 13.81
N LEU A 325 20.33 -5.44 12.88
CA LEU A 325 19.99 -4.47 11.85
C LEU A 325 18.91 -4.99 10.90
N LEU A 326 18.95 -6.25 10.50
CA LEU A 326 17.92 -6.88 9.67
C LEU A 326 16.54 -6.83 10.34
N GLY A 327 16.47 -7.17 11.63
CA GLY A 327 15.23 -7.09 12.41
C GLY A 327 14.69 -5.66 12.53
N LEU A 328 15.57 -4.67 12.72
CA LEU A 328 15.18 -3.26 12.76
C LEU A 328 14.73 -2.72 11.40
N VAL A 329 15.39 -3.11 10.31
CA VAL A 329 15.04 -2.68 8.95
C VAL A 329 13.68 -3.24 8.54
N ALA A 330 13.37 -4.49 8.93
CA ALA A 330 12.08 -5.11 8.64
C ALA A 330 10.96 -4.65 9.60
N GLY A 331 11.18 -4.68 10.92
CA GLY A 331 10.11 -4.38 11.88
C GLY A 331 9.95 -2.90 12.23
N GLY A 332 11.02 -2.10 12.17
CA GLY A 332 11.02 -0.69 12.54
C GLY A 332 10.07 0.21 11.75
N PRO A 333 9.92 0.05 10.42
CA PRO A 333 8.98 0.84 9.63
C PRO A 333 7.52 0.77 10.11
N THR A 334 7.11 -0.29 10.80
CA THR A 334 5.78 -0.40 11.44
C THR A 334 5.50 0.76 12.39
N ILE A 335 6.51 1.19 13.16
CA ILE A 335 6.39 2.35 14.06
C ILE A 335 6.09 3.61 13.26
N VAL A 336 6.84 3.85 12.19
CA VAL A 336 6.63 4.99 11.30
C VAL A 336 5.23 4.92 10.68
N GLY A 337 4.81 3.74 10.26
CA GLY A 337 3.48 3.46 9.75
C GLY A 337 2.40 3.87 10.75
N THR A 338 2.49 3.41 12.00
CA THR A 338 1.50 3.75 13.04
C THR A 338 1.38 5.24 13.30
N TRP A 339 2.48 5.99 13.24
CA TRP A 339 2.43 7.45 13.34
C TRP A 339 1.74 8.09 12.14
N ILE A 340 2.09 7.67 10.92
CA ILE A 340 1.48 8.20 9.70
C ILE A 340 -0.02 7.90 9.69
N GLY A 341 -0.41 6.66 10.01
CA GLY A 341 -1.80 6.24 10.11
C GLY A 341 -2.57 6.97 11.22
N ALA A 342 -1.97 7.18 12.39
CA ALA A 342 -2.66 7.84 13.49
C ALA A 342 -2.93 9.32 13.22
N PHE A 343 -1.95 10.02 12.65
CA PHE A 343 -1.95 11.49 12.64
C PHE A 343 -2.27 12.09 11.28
N THR A 344 -1.89 11.42 10.18
CA THR A 344 -1.94 11.99 8.83
C THR A 344 -2.66 11.06 7.83
N TYR A 345 -3.52 10.16 8.32
CA TYR A 345 -4.23 9.23 7.46
C TYR A 345 -5.12 9.93 6.43
N SER A 346 -5.02 9.45 5.19
CA SER A 346 -6.02 9.62 4.14
C SER A 346 -6.08 8.36 3.30
N GLU A 347 -7.25 8.05 2.73
CA GLU A 347 -7.44 6.85 1.90
C GLU A 347 -6.48 6.80 0.70
N PRO A 348 -6.18 7.89 -0.04
CA PRO A 348 -5.20 7.83 -1.14
C PRO A 348 -3.79 7.47 -0.68
N TRP A 349 -3.35 7.98 0.47
CA TRP A 349 -2.03 7.65 1.02
C TRP A 349 -1.99 6.20 1.48
N ALA A 350 -3.01 5.75 2.20
CA ALA A 350 -3.13 4.36 2.63
C ALA A 350 -3.04 3.40 1.45
N LEU A 351 -3.80 3.68 0.40
CA LEU A 351 -3.80 2.91 -0.83
C LEU A 351 -2.41 2.83 -1.47
N LEU A 352 -1.72 3.97 -1.58
CA LEU A 352 -0.39 4.03 -2.16
C LEU A 352 0.62 3.23 -1.33
N PHE A 353 0.61 3.37 0.01
CA PHE A 353 1.54 2.65 0.88
C PHE A 353 1.30 1.14 0.89
N LEU A 354 0.04 0.68 0.97
CA LEU A 354 -0.31 -0.74 0.86
C LEU A 354 0.18 -1.32 -0.47
N SER A 355 -0.03 -0.59 -1.57
CA SER A 355 0.38 -1.00 -2.91
C SER A 355 1.90 -1.03 -3.08
N VAL A 356 2.62 -0.08 -2.47
CA VAL A 356 4.08 -0.09 -2.40
C VAL A 356 4.58 -1.30 -1.61
N GLY A 357 3.95 -1.62 -0.48
CA GLY A 357 4.26 -2.81 0.30
C GLY A 357 4.08 -4.10 -0.50
N ALA A 358 2.94 -4.25 -1.18
CA ALA A 358 2.67 -5.40 -2.05
C ALA A 358 3.70 -5.54 -3.18
N GLY A 359 4.02 -4.44 -3.88
CA GLY A 359 5.04 -4.46 -4.94
C GLY A 359 6.45 -4.78 -4.43
N ALA A 360 6.79 -4.32 -3.22
CA ALA A 360 8.04 -4.67 -2.56
C ALA A 360 8.12 -6.16 -2.23
N ILE A 361 7.05 -6.75 -1.68
CA ILE A 361 6.98 -8.20 -1.42
C ILE A 361 7.12 -9.01 -2.70
N PHE A 362 6.36 -8.68 -3.75
CA PHE A 362 6.46 -9.40 -5.02
C PHE A 362 7.87 -9.30 -5.62
N GLN A 363 8.56 -8.17 -5.42
CA GLN A 363 9.94 -8.03 -5.83
C GLN A 363 10.88 -8.94 -5.05
N VAL A 364 10.68 -9.10 -3.74
CA VAL A 364 11.44 -10.05 -2.91
C VAL A 364 11.20 -11.50 -3.36
N VAL A 365 9.94 -11.87 -3.62
CA VAL A 365 9.58 -13.19 -4.17
C VAL A 365 10.30 -13.44 -5.49
N TYR A 366 10.31 -12.45 -6.38
CA TYR A 366 11.04 -12.51 -7.64
C TYR A 366 12.54 -12.72 -7.42
N GLU A 367 13.16 -12.03 -6.45
CA GLU A 367 14.59 -12.21 -6.18
C GLU A 367 14.93 -13.56 -5.53
N ILE A 368 14.07 -14.10 -4.67
CA ILE A 368 14.20 -15.47 -4.16
C ILE A 368 14.14 -16.48 -5.30
N ALA A 369 13.14 -16.34 -6.17
CA ALA A 369 12.93 -17.22 -7.31
C ALA A 369 14.11 -17.14 -8.30
N ARG A 370 14.64 -15.94 -8.52
CA ARG A 370 15.83 -15.72 -9.36
C ARG A 370 17.10 -16.26 -8.74
N PHE A 371 17.32 -16.06 -7.43
CA PHE A 371 18.48 -16.58 -6.72
C PHE A 371 18.57 -18.11 -6.83
N ARG A 372 17.41 -18.78 -6.84
CA ARG A 372 17.27 -20.22 -7.08
C ARG A 372 17.55 -20.65 -8.52
N ALA A 373 17.30 -19.78 -9.48
CA ALA A 373 17.35 -20.09 -10.90
C ALA A 373 18.75 -19.90 -11.52
N ALA A 374 19.81 -19.81 -10.72
CA ALA A 374 21.17 -19.53 -11.20
C ALA A 374 21.65 -20.49 -12.31
N ASP A 375 21.13 -21.73 -12.34
CA ASP A 375 21.48 -22.77 -13.33
C ASP A 375 20.36 -23.14 -14.34
N GLY A 376 19.25 -22.38 -14.41
CA GLY A 376 18.12 -22.75 -15.28
C GLY A 376 16.94 -21.79 -15.29
N SER A 377 15.77 -22.26 -15.75
CA SER A 377 14.56 -21.43 -15.72
C SER A 377 13.96 -21.37 -14.31
N VAL A 378 13.44 -20.20 -13.93
CA VAL A 378 12.72 -20.00 -12.65
C VAL A 378 11.60 -21.04 -12.48
N LEU A 379 10.85 -21.30 -13.55
CA LEU A 379 9.76 -22.26 -13.55
C LEU A 379 10.25 -23.70 -13.30
N ALA A 380 11.36 -24.12 -13.91
CA ALA A 380 11.94 -25.45 -13.67
C ALA A 380 12.46 -25.59 -12.23
N GLY A 381 13.01 -24.53 -11.65
CA GLY A 381 13.45 -24.51 -10.25
C GLY A 381 12.28 -24.64 -9.27
N LEU A 382 11.17 -23.94 -9.51
CA LEU A 382 9.97 -24.00 -8.68
C LEU A 382 9.21 -25.33 -8.81
N ALA A 383 9.21 -25.93 -10.01
CA ALA A 383 8.52 -27.20 -10.28
C ALA A 383 9.16 -28.43 -9.61
N ARG A 384 10.34 -28.30 -8.98
CA ARG A 384 10.94 -29.38 -8.19
C ARG A 384 10.01 -29.74 -7.02
N PRO A 385 9.72 -31.03 -6.74
CA PRO A 385 8.69 -31.43 -5.76
C PRO A 385 8.85 -30.80 -4.37
N ARG A 386 10.09 -30.68 -3.87
CA ARG A 386 10.36 -30.06 -2.55
C ARG A 386 10.09 -28.57 -2.56
N ASN A 387 10.38 -27.89 -3.67
CA ASN A 387 10.21 -26.45 -3.80
C ASN A 387 8.73 -26.10 -3.94
N LEU A 388 7.98 -26.90 -4.71
CA LEU A 388 6.54 -26.79 -4.81
C LEU A 388 5.87 -27.06 -3.46
N LEU A 389 6.29 -28.11 -2.75
CA LEU A 389 5.77 -28.41 -1.41
C LEU A 389 6.07 -27.27 -0.43
N GLY A 390 7.28 -26.71 -0.46
CA GLY A 390 7.64 -25.54 0.33
C GLY A 390 6.71 -24.36 0.02
N LEU A 391 6.58 -23.98 -1.26
CA LEU A 391 5.74 -22.87 -1.70
C LEU A 391 4.29 -23.03 -1.23
N LEU A 392 3.69 -24.21 -1.44
CA LEU A 392 2.32 -24.50 -1.03
C LEU A 392 2.17 -24.53 0.49
N ALA A 393 3.13 -25.11 1.22
CA ALA A 393 3.12 -25.13 2.67
C ALA A 393 3.20 -23.72 3.26
N GLY A 394 4.00 -22.83 2.68
CA GLY A 394 4.10 -21.44 3.11
C GLY A 394 2.77 -20.72 2.92
N PHE A 395 2.20 -20.82 1.71
CA PHE A 395 0.89 -20.24 1.44
C PHE A 395 -0.20 -20.78 2.38
N LEU A 396 -0.21 -22.11 2.63
CA LEU A 396 -1.18 -22.75 3.51
C LEU A 396 -1.02 -22.34 4.97
N ILE A 397 0.22 -22.19 5.47
CA ILE A 397 0.47 -21.68 6.83
C ILE A 397 -0.15 -20.30 6.98
N MET A 398 0.09 -19.40 6.03
CA MET A 398 -0.46 -18.04 6.08
C MET A 398 -1.98 -18.03 5.98
N TYR A 399 -2.55 -18.81 5.06
CA TYR A 399 -3.99 -18.97 4.95
C TYR A 399 -4.61 -19.48 6.25
N ALA A 400 -4.00 -20.51 6.86
CA ALA A 400 -4.49 -21.08 8.11
C ALA A 400 -4.37 -20.09 9.27
N THR A 401 -3.28 -19.33 9.37
CA THR A 401 -3.15 -18.28 10.39
C THR A 401 -4.18 -17.18 10.19
N GLY A 402 -4.39 -16.69 8.96
CA GLY A 402 -5.41 -15.69 8.68
C GLY A 402 -6.81 -16.18 9.02
N PHE A 403 -7.12 -17.44 8.67
CA PHE A 403 -8.40 -18.08 8.99
C PHE A 403 -8.64 -18.24 10.49
N LEU A 404 -7.62 -18.57 11.28
CA LEU A 404 -7.74 -18.73 12.72
C LEU A 404 -7.94 -17.40 13.45
N VAL A 405 -7.33 -16.32 12.94
CA VAL A 405 -7.51 -14.96 13.50
C VAL A 405 -8.90 -14.42 13.13
N ALA A 406 -9.41 -14.73 11.93
CA ALA A 406 -10.72 -14.25 11.44
C ALA A 406 -11.95 -14.92 12.07
N ARG A 407 -11.76 -15.87 12.99
CA ARG A 407 -12.81 -16.51 13.80
C ARG A 407 -12.89 -15.89 15.17
#